data_AF-A0A930K0G7-F1
#
_entry.id   AF-A0A930K0G7-F1
#
_cell.length_a   1.000
_cell.length_b   1.000
_cell.length_c   1.000
_cell.angle_alpha   90.00
_cell.angle_beta   90.00
_cell.angle_gamma   90.00
#
_symmetry.space_group_name_H-M   'P 1'
#
loop_
_entity.id
_entity.type
_entity.pdbx_description
1 polymer ?
#
loop_
_entity_poly.entity_id
_entity_poly.type
_entity_poly.pdbx_seq_one_letter_code
_entity_poly.pdbx_strand_id
1 'polypeptide(L)'
;YVETKNNQLNFLQHMMLMLKDGGRAAVVLPDNVLFEGGAGETIRKKLLSDFNLHTILRLPTGIFYAQGVKANVLFFTKGQPTKDIWFYDYRTDIKHTLATNKLQRHHLDDFVACYNAVSRTETYNEETNPSGRWRKYAVDDILARDKTSLDITWIKAGGEEEQFTLDELMTNITTQAGNISKAVAELQKLMAGIKE
;
A
#
# COMPACT_ATOMS: atom_id res chain seq x y z
N TYR A 1 -14.19 7.74 -16.11
CA TYR A 1 -14.08 7.01 -14.84
C TYR A 1 -13.82 5.55 -15.17
N VAL A 2 -13.14 4.82 -14.30
CA VAL A 2 -12.83 3.40 -14.50
C VAL A 2 -13.80 2.57 -13.66
N GLU A 3 -14.51 1.64 -14.29
CA GLU A 3 -15.44 0.75 -13.59
C GLU A 3 -14.67 -0.29 -12.78
N THR A 4 -15.02 -0.44 -11.50
CA THR A 4 -14.44 -1.46 -10.62
C THR A 4 -15.36 -1.79 -9.45
N LYS A 5 -15.30 -3.05 -9.00
CA LYS A 5 -15.96 -3.50 -7.77
C LYS A 5 -15.16 -3.19 -6.51
N ASN A 6 -13.93 -2.69 -6.67
CA ASN A 6 -13.07 -2.29 -5.56
C ASN A 6 -13.54 -0.93 -5.00
N ASN A 7 -14.12 -0.98 -3.80
CA ASN A 7 -14.65 0.21 -3.15
C ASN A 7 -13.56 1.25 -2.83
N GLN A 8 -12.35 0.84 -2.46
CA GLN A 8 -11.27 1.77 -2.14
C GLN A 8 -10.80 2.55 -3.38
N LEU A 9 -10.73 1.88 -4.53
CA LEU A 9 -10.47 2.53 -5.82
C LEU A 9 -11.60 3.49 -6.22
N ASN A 10 -12.86 3.11 -5.96
CA ASN A 10 -14.01 3.99 -6.20
C ASN A 10 -13.96 5.25 -5.32
N PHE A 11 -13.60 5.13 -4.04
CA PHE A 11 -13.40 6.29 -3.17
C PHE A 11 -12.28 7.20 -3.67
N LEU A 12 -11.14 6.64 -4.07
CA LEU A 12 -10.03 7.42 -4.63
C LEU A 12 -10.48 8.22 -5.86
N GLN A 13 -11.17 7.58 -6.81
CA GLN A 13 -11.72 8.26 -7.99
C GLN A 13 -12.70 9.37 -7.59
N HIS A 14 -13.57 9.12 -6.61
CA HIS A 14 -14.51 10.12 -6.12
C HIS A 14 -13.79 11.37 -5.59
N MET A 15 -12.76 11.21 -4.76
CA MET A 15 -11.95 12.34 -4.26
C MET A 15 -11.22 13.08 -5.39
N MET A 16 -10.63 12.34 -6.33
CA MET A 16 -9.99 12.93 -7.52
C MET A 16 -10.97 13.82 -8.31
N LEU A 17 -12.23 13.38 -8.46
CA LEU A 17 -13.25 14.14 -9.17
C LEU A 17 -13.70 15.39 -8.38
N MET A 18 -13.88 15.27 -7.07
CA MET A 18 -14.39 16.34 -6.20
C MET A 18 -13.41 17.49 -5.97
N LEU A 19 -12.10 17.24 -6.11
CA LEU A 19 -11.10 18.29 -5.99
C LEU A 19 -11.25 19.32 -7.12
N LYS A 20 -11.22 20.60 -6.76
CA LYS A 20 -11.01 21.70 -7.70
C LYS A 20 -9.54 21.74 -8.12
N ASP A 21 -9.23 22.40 -9.23
CA ASP A 21 -7.83 22.60 -9.64
C ASP A 21 -7.06 23.38 -8.55
N GLY A 22 -5.84 22.95 -8.25
CA GLY A 22 -5.07 23.43 -7.09
C GLY A 22 -5.55 22.88 -5.74
N GLY A 23 -6.66 22.15 -5.70
CA GLY A 23 -7.16 21.47 -4.50
C GLY A 23 -6.22 20.35 -4.06
N ARG A 24 -6.15 20.11 -2.75
CA ARG A 24 -5.24 19.15 -2.11
C ARG A 24 -6.00 18.14 -1.27
N ALA A 25 -5.52 16.91 -1.24
CA ALA A 25 -6.07 15.87 -0.38
C ALA A 25 -4.96 15.03 0.27
N ALA A 26 -5.28 14.49 1.44
CA ALA A 26 -4.53 13.43 2.10
C ALA A 26 -5.51 12.29 2.38
N VAL A 27 -5.24 11.10 1.84
CA VAL A 27 -6.19 9.98 1.86
C VAL A 27 -5.56 8.74 2.45
N VAL A 28 -6.20 8.15 3.47
CA VAL A 28 -5.80 6.87 4.04
C VAL A 28 -6.37 5.73 3.19
N LEU A 29 -5.50 4.90 2.61
CA LEU A 29 -5.88 3.78 1.73
C LEU A 29 -5.10 2.51 2.10
N PRO A 30 -5.71 1.32 1.98
CA PRO A 30 -4.99 0.06 2.15
C PRO A 30 -4.00 -0.19 1.01
N ASP A 31 -3.03 -1.09 1.25
CA ASP A 31 -1.96 -1.40 0.29
C ASP A 31 -2.48 -1.86 -1.08
N ASN A 32 -3.64 -2.53 -1.15
CA ASN A 32 -4.19 -3.03 -2.42
C ASN A 32 -4.31 -1.92 -3.49
N VAL A 33 -4.65 -0.69 -3.09
CA VAL A 33 -4.76 0.45 -4.02
C VAL A 33 -3.42 0.77 -4.69
N LEU A 34 -2.29 0.46 -4.05
CA LEU A 34 -0.97 0.75 -4.57
C LEU A 34 -0.52 -0.19 -5.68
N PHE A 35 -0.99 -1.44 -5.70
CA PHE A 35 -0.46 -2.48 -6.61
C PHE A 35 -1.53 -3.23 -7.43
N GLU A 36 -2.81 -3.12 -7.10
CA GLU A 36 -3.88 -3.86 -7.80
C GLU A 36 -3.87 -3.54 -9.30
N GLY A 37 -3.86 -4.57 -10.15
CA GLY A 37 -3.84 -4.42 -11.61
C GLY A 37 -5.18 -3.98 -12.20
N GLY A 38 -5.27 -4.01 -13.54
CA GLY A 38 -6.50 -3.70 -14.27
C GLY A 38 -7.01 -2.29 -14.00
N ALA A 39 -8.16 -2.17 -13.35
CA ALA A 39 -8.73 -0.87 -13.00
C ALA A 39 -7.80 -0.05 -12.09
N GLY A 40 -7.11 -0.70 -11.14
CA GLY A 40 -6.20 -0.02 -10.22
C GLY A 40 -5.03 0.64 -10.94
N GLU A 41 -4.40 -0.05 -11.89
CA GLU A 41 -3.32 0.51 -12.72
C GLU A 41 -3.80 1.72 -13.52
N THR A 42 -4.98 1.61 -14.15
CA THR A 42 -5.55 2.71 -14.94
C THR A 42 -5.80 3.95 -14.08
N ILE A 43 -6.33 3.75 -12.86
CA ILE A 43 -6.58 4.83 -11.90
C ILE A 43 -5.26 5.44 -11.41
N ARG A 44 -4.23 4.63 -11.12
CA ARG A 44 -2.90 5.13 -10.71
C ARG A 44 -2.24 5.94 -11.82
N LYS A 45 -2.27 5.49 -13.08
CA LYS A 45 -1.75 6.26 -14.22
C LYS A 45 -2.45 7.61 -14.32
N LYS A 46 -3.78 7.65 -14.16
CA LYS A 46 -4.55 8.90 -14.14
C LYS A 46 -4.22 9.80 -12.95
N LEU A 47 -3.99 9.21 -11.78
CA LEU A 47 -3.54 9.94 -10.60
C LEU A 47 -2.18 10.60 -10.85
N LEU A 48 -1.23 9.89 -11.46
CA LEU A 48 0.09 10.43 -11.77
C LEU A 48 0.07 11.49 -12.89
N SER A 49 -0.84 11.38 -13.86
CA SER A 49 -0.94 12.35 -14.96
C SER A 49 -1.66 13.64 -14.58
N ASP A 50 -2.75 13.54 -13.82
CA ASP A 50 -3.66 14.68 -13.60
C ASP A 50 -3.43 15.36 -12.23
N PHE A 51 -2.70 14.69 -11.34
CA PHE A 51 -2.41 15.14 -9.98
C PHE A 51 -0.92 15.05 -9.69
N ASN A 52 -0.48 15.92 -8.79
CA ASN A 52 0.85 15.91 -8.24
C ASN A 52 0.80 15.09 -6.95
N LEU A 53 0.93 13.77 -7.08
CA LEU A 53 1.13 12.85 -5.97
C LEU A 53 2.56 12.98 -5.47
N HIS A 54 2.76 13.89 -4.52
CA HIS A 54 4.10 14.29 -4.09
C HIS A 54 4.61 13.46 -2.90
N THR A 55 3.73 12.79 -2.15
CA THR A 55 4.14 12.06 -0.94
C THR A 55 3.25 10.86 -0.62
N ILE A 56 3.87 9.77 -0.19
CA ILE A 56 3.24 8.57 0.37
C ILE A 56 3.85 8.25 1.73
N LEU A 57 3.03 8.22 2.77
CA LEU A 57 3.40 7.74 4.11
C LEU A 57 2.91 6.31 4.29
N ARG A 58 3.81 5.35 4.49
CA ARG A 58 3.46 3.96 4.83
C ARG A 58 3.25 3.86 6.33
N LEU A 59 2.03 3.56 6.76
CA LEU A 59 1.68 3.48 8.17
C LEU A 59 2.11 2.15 8.80
N PRO A 60 2.41 2.14 10.11
CA PRO A 60 2.75 0.93 10.84
C PRO A 60 1.52 0.05 11.07
N THR A 61 1.77 -1.20 11.42
CA THR A 61 0.71 -2.14 11.79
C THR A 61 0.26 -1.96 13.24
N GLY A 62 -0.95 -2.43 13.56
CA GLY A 62 -1.46 -2.47 14.93
C GLY A 62 -2.05 -1.14 15.44
N ILE A 63 -2.23 -0.16 14.54
CA ILE A 63 -2.88 1.13 14.82
C ILE A 63 -4.38 1.15 14.50
N PHE A 64 -4.90 0.13 13.83
CA PHE A 64 -6.32 -0.04 13.52
C PHE A 64 -6.92 -1.18 14.34
N TYR A 65 -8.25 -1.14 14.56
CA TYR A 65 -8.99 -2.22 15.22
C TYR A 65 -8.88 -3.55 14.45
N ALA A 66 -8.91 -3.49 13.12
CA ALA A 66 -8.67 -4.66 12.28
C ALA A 66 -7.18 -5.01 12.27
N GLN A 67 -6.85 -6.16 12.86
CA GLN A 67 -5.49 -6.69 12.88
C GLN A 67 -5.01 -7.01 11.47
N GLY A 68 -3.72 -6.78 11.19
CA GLY A 68 -3.09 -7.10 9.90
C GLY A 68 -3.34 -6.09 8.77
N VAL A 69 -4.20 -5.08 8.95
CA VAL A 69 -4.41 -4.05 7.93
C VAL A 69 -3.16 -3.19 7.77
N LYS A 70 -2.60 -3.21 6.55
CA LYS A 70 -1.54 -2.31 6.11
C LYS A 70 -2.16 -1.15 5.33
N ALA A 71 -1.86 0.07 5.76
CA ALA A 71 -2.42 1.29 5.17
C ALA A 71 -1.34 2.34 4.87
N ASN A 72 -1.69 3.27 4.00
CA ASN A 72 -0.84 4.35 3.53
C ASN A 72 -1.63 5.65 3.53
N VAL A 73 -0.94 6.78 3.59
CA VAL A 73 -1.51 8.11 3.36
C VAL A 73 -0.94 8.67 2.07
N LEU A 74 -1.79 8.91 1.08
CA LEU A 74 -1.43 9.55 -0.19
C LEU A 74 -1.71 11.05 -0.11
N PHE A 75 -0.71 11.86 -0.39
CA PHE A 75 -0.82 13.32 -0.43
C PHE A 75 -0.67 13.82 -1.87
N PHE A 76 -1.70 14.47 -2.38
CA PHE A 76 -1.72 14.91 -3.77
C PHE A 76 -2.47 16.23 -4.00
N THR A 77 -2.07 16.93 -5.05
CA THR A 77 -2.68 18.20 -5.50
C THR A 77 -3.20 18.06 -6.93
N LYS A 78 -4.41 18.54 -7.22
CA LYS A 78 -4.98 18.47 -8.58
C LYS A 78 -4.40 19.53 -9.51
N GLY A 79 -4.21 19.16 -10.77
CA GLY A 79 -3.98 20.09 -11.88
C GLY A 79 -2.52 20.23 -12.30
N GLN A 80 -1.60 19.45 -11.73
CA GLN A 80 -0.20 19.37 -12.16
C GLN A 80 0.21 17.91 -12.21
N PRO A 81 0.91 17.42 -13.25
CA PRO A 81 1.37 16.04 -13.30
C PRO A 81 2.42 15.76 -12.21
N THR A 82 2.45 14.51 -11.74
CA THR A 82 3.48 14.02 -10.81
C THR A 82 4.83 13.98 -11.53
N LYS A 83 5.89 14.43 -10.84
CA LYS A 83 7.28 14.35 -11.33
C LYS A 83 8.14 13.45 -10.45
N ASP A 84 8.07 13.67 -9.15
CA ASP A 84 8.76 12.90 -8.13
C ASP A 84 7.77 12.57 -7.01
N ILE A 85 7.94 11.40 -6.41
CA ILE A 85 7.16 10.95 -5.26
C ILE A 85 8.11 10.68 -4.10
N TRP A 86 7.83 11.30 -2.95
CA TRP A 86 8.53 11.00 -1.71
C TRP A 86 7.82 9.91 -0.93
N PHE A 87 8.56 8.91 -0.50
CA PHE A 87 8.07 7.83 0.34
C PHE A 87 8.66 7.96 1.74
N TYR A 88 7.80 7.87 2.75
CA TYR A 88 8.19 7.69 4.13
C TYR A 88 7.80 6.30 4.63
N ASP A 89 8.77 5.47 5.00
CA ASP A 89 8.53 4.15 5.59
C ASP A 89 8.42 4.27 7.12
N TYR A 90 7.22 4.51 7.63
CA TYR A 90 6.89 4.41 9.05
C TYR A 90 6.31 3.03 9.41
N ARG A 91 6.70 1.97 8.69
CA ARG A 91 6.11 0.63 8.84
C ARG A 91 7.15 -0.41 9.20
N THR A 92 8.23 -0.49 8.43
CA THR A 92 9.23 -1.54 8.56
C THR A 92 9.91 -1.43 9.92
N ASP A 93 9.90 -2.52 10.69
CA ASP A 93 10.38 -2.61 12.08
C ASP A 93 9.70 -1.68 13.10
N ILE A 94 8.46 -1.25 12.82
CA ILE A 94 7.67 -0.40 13.73
C ILE A 94 6.36 -1.12 14.11
N LYS A 95 6.24 -1.47 15.39
CA LYS A 95 5.07 -2.16 15.94
C LYS A 95 4.33 -1.27 16.92
N HIS A 96 3.08 -0.96 16.63
CA HIS A 96 2.15 -0.36 17.60
C HIS A 96 1.10 -1.38 18.06
N THR A 97 0.48 -1.10 19.19
CA THR A 97 -0.70 -1.82 19.67
C THR A 97 -1.72 -0.82 20.21
N LEU A 98 -3.00 -1.17 20.13
CA LEU A 98 -4.08 -0.30 20.61
C LEU A 98 -4.09 -0.14 22.13
N ALA A 99 -3.52 -1.09 22.88
CA ALA A 99 -3.56 -1.09 24.33
C ALA A 99 -2.28 -0.51 24.95
N THR A 100 -1.11 -1.04 24.58
CA THR A 100 0.14 -0.84 25.32
C THR A 100 1.17 0.03 24.60
N ASN A 101 1.17 0.04 23.27
CA ASN A 101 2.08 0.84 22.46
C ASN A 101 1.33 1.67 21.40
N LYS A 102 0.50 2.60 21.87
CA LYS A 102 -0.37 3.41 21.01
C LYS A 102 0.43 4.34 20.11
N LEU A 103 -0.05 4.56 18.88
CA LEU A 103 0.45 5.64 18.04
C LEU A 103 0.19 7.00 18.71
N GLN A 104 1.23 7.81 18.88
CA GLN A 104 1.16 9.15 19.43
C GLN A 104 1.65 10.17 18.40
N ARG A 105 1.34 11.45 18.60
CA ARG A 105 1.72 12.50 17.63
C ARG A 105 3.23 12.53 17.40
N HIS A 106 4.05 12.45 18.45
CA HIS A 106 5.49 12.62 18.35
C HIS A 106 6.18 11.54 17.49
N HIS A 107 5.57 10.37 17.36
CA HIS A 107 6.02 9.32 16.46
C HIS A 107 6.10 9.75 14.99
N LEU A 108 5.31 10.74 14.59
CA LEU A 108 5.27 11.29 13.24
C LEU A 108 6.10 12.57 13.08
N ASP A 109 6.82 13.02 14.12
CA ASP A 109 7.58 14.27 14.05
C ASP A 109 8.69 14.24 12.99
N ASP A 110 9.40 13.12 12.88
CA ASP A 110 10.43 12.95 11.85
C ASP A 110 9.84 13.00 10.43
N PHE A 111 8.71 12.33 10.19
CA PHE A 111 7.96 12.44 8.93
C PHE A 111 7.55 13.88 8.66
N VAL A 112 6.99 14.59 9.65
CA VAL A 112 6.54 15.98 9.50
C VAL A 112 7.71 16.92 9.22
N ALA A 113 8.87 16.69 9.83
CA ALA A 113 10.09 17.43 9.56
C ALA A 113 10.57 17.21 8.12
N CYS A 114 10.64 15.95 7.67
CA CYS A 114 10.99 15.62 6.28
C CYS A 114 9.99 16.21 5.27
N TYR A 115 8.70 16.14 5.58
CA TYR A 115 7.62 16.64 4.74
C TYR A 115 7.67 18.17 4.56
N ASN A 116 7.97 18.92 5.62
CA ASN A 116 7.98 20.39 5.61
C ASN A 116 9.36 21.00 5.32
N ALA A 117 10.40 20.21 5.09
CA ALA A 117 11.73 20.70 4.76
C ALA A 117 11.69 21.59 3.49
N VAL A 118 12.32 22.77 3.57
CA VAL A 118 12.41 23.74 2.45
C VAL A 118 13.13 23.10 1.26
N SER A 119 14.21 22.37 1.53
CA SER A 119 14.89 21.52 0.56
C SER A 119 14.83 20.08 1.08
N ARG A 120 13.95 19.27 0.47
CA ARG A 120 13.80 17.86 0.85
C ARG A 120 15.01 17.08 0.34
N THR A 121 15.70 16.41 1.24
CA THR A 121 16.82 15.51 0.94
C THR A 121 16.51 14.11 1.44
N GLU A 122 16.97 13.10 0.73
CA GLU A 122 16.79 11.71 1.18
C GLU A 122 17.51 11.49 2.51
N THR A 123 16.86 10.75 3.42
CA THR A 123 17.56 10.18 4.57
C THR A 123 18.13 8.82 4.23
N TYR A 124 17.56 8.13 3.23
CA TYR A 124 18.10 6.88 2.71
C TYR A 124 19.42 7.10 1.95
N ASN A 125 20.39 6.23 2.23
CA ASN A 125 21.60 6.09 1.43
C ASN A 125 22.05 4.62 1.48
N GLU A 126 22.30 4.01 0.32
CA GLU A 126 22.58 2.57 0.25
C GLU A 126 23.81 2.14 1.09
N GLU A 127 24.84 2.98 1.15
CA GLU A 127 26.11 2.67 1.82
C GLU A 127 26.14 3.16 3.27
N THR A 128 25.65 4.38 3.52
CA THR A 128 25.83 5.09 4.79
C THR A 128 24.58 5.08 5.68
N ASN A 129 23.39 4.92 5.11
CA ASN A 129 22.13 4.86 5.86
C ASN A 129 21.06 4.00 5.15
N PRO A 130 21.27 2.67 5.03
CA PRO A 130 20.35 1.79 4.30
C PRO A 130 18.98 1.66 4.97
N SER A 131 18.86 2.04 6.25
CA SER A 131 17.62 2.10 7.01
C SER A 131 16.95 3.48 6.98
N GLY A 132 17.46 4.44 6.21
CA GLY A 132 16.84 5.75 6.05
C GLY A 132 15.42 5.62 5.50
N ARG A 133 14.47 6.30 6.16
CA ARG A 133 13.02 6.11 5.97
C ARG A 133 12.41 7.07 4.96
N TRP A 134 13.14 8.06 4.48
CA TRP A 134 12.68 9.07 3.53
C TRP A 134 13.46 8.96 2.22
N ARG A 135 12.78 8.59 1.15
CA ARG A 135 13.38 8.29 -0.16
C ARG A 135 12.52 8.83 -1.30
N LYS A 136 13.15 9.29 -2.38
CA LYS A 136 12.49 9.88 -3.56
C LYS A 136 12.56 8.93 -4.74
N TYR A 137 11.50 8.88 -5.53
CA TYR A 137 11.44 8.14 -6.80
C TYR A 137 10.90 9.05 -7.90
N ALA A 138 11.52 8.99 -9.09
CA ALA A 138 11.01 9.70 -10.26
C ALA A 138 9.76 9.00 -10.80
N VAL A 139 8.82 9.75 -11.36
CA VAL A 139 7.58 9.20 -11.91
C VAL A 139 7.84 8.20 -13.03
N ASP A 140 8.90 8.38 -13.81
CA ASP A 140 9.28 7.47 -14.90
C ASP A 140 9.67 6.09 -14.36
N ASP A 141 10.40 6.04 -13.23
CA ASP A 141 10.72 4.79 -12.55
C ASP A 141 9.45 4.09 -12.05
N ILE A 142 8.46 4.85 -11.58
CA ILE A 142 7.17 4.32 -11.14
C ILE A 142 6.35 3.78 -12.32
N LEU A 143 6.32 4.50 -13.43
CA LEU A 143 5.61 4.13 -14.64
C LEU A 143 6.18 2.85 -15.28
N ALA A 144 7.49 2.63 -15.14
CA ALA A 144 8.19 1.44 -15.64
C ALA A 144 7.94 0.17 -14.80
N ARG A 145 7.39 0.29 -13.57
CA ARG A 145 7.10 -0.86 -12.70
C ARG A 145 5.90 -1.67 -13.20
N ASP A 146 5.86 -2.97 -12.88
CA ASP A 146 4.68 -3.81 -13.11
C ASP A 146 3.43 -3.12 -12.56
N LYS A 147 2.41 -2.99 -13.41
CA LYS A 147 1.12 -2.33 -13.13
C LYS A 147 1.24 -0.91 -12.58
N THR A 148 2.36 -0.20 -12.82
CA THR A 148 2.62 1.11 -12.22
C THR A 148 2.46 1.04 -10.69
N SER A 149 3.06 0.02 -10.07
CA SER A 149 2.90 -0.24 -8.64
C SER A 149 3.58 0.84 -7.79
N LEU A 150 2.80 1.44 -6.89
CA LEU A 150 3.25 2.36 -5.85
C LEU A 150 3.66 1.63 -4.56
N ASP A 151 3.55 0.30 -4.49
CA ASP A 151 4.03 -0.46 -3.34
C ASP A 151 5.55 -0.64 -3.46
N ILE A 152 6.26 0.23 -2.75
CA ILE A 152 7.73 0.32 -2.78
C ILE A 152 8.25 0.09 -1.36
N THR A 153 9.18 -0.85 -1.26
CA THR A 153 9.93 -1.21 -0.05
C THR A 153 11.42 -1.19 -0.38
N TRP A 154 12.25 -0.72 0.55
CA TRP A 154 13.71 -0.76 0.39
C TRP A 154 14.44 -1.09 1.69
N ILE A 155 13.80 -0.86 2.84
CA ILE A 155 14.31 -1.28 4.14
C ILE A 155 14.06 -2.79 4.25
N LYS A 156 15.12 -3.57 4.50
CA LYS A 156 15.01 -4.98 4.85
C LYS A 156 14.61 -5.07 6.32
N ALA A 157 13.48 -5.70 6.62
CA ALA A 157 13.05 -5.90 8.00
C ALA A 157 14.10 -6.71 8.78
N GLY A 158 14.42 -6.26 9.99
CA GLY A 158 15.42 -6.86 10.86
C GLY A 158 14.90 -7.98 11.77
N GLY A 159 13.63 -8.40 11.66
CA GLY A 159 13.05 -9.42 12.54
C GLY A 159 11.91 -10.19 11.89
N GLU A 160 11.99 -11.52 12.01
CA GLU A 160 10.98 -12.56 11.73
C GLU A 160 9.76 -12.07 10.92
N GLU A 161 9.96 -11.81 9.62
CA GLU A 161 8.94 -12.28 8.70
C GLU A 161 8.89 -13.80 8.90
N GLU A 162 7.71 -14.40 9.02
CA GLU A 162 7.58 -15.84 8.83
C GLU A 162 8.10 -16.13 7.41
N GLN A 163 9.41 -16.36 7.31
CA GLN A 163 10.05 -16.89 6.13
C GLN A 163 9.59 -18.33 6.07
N PHE A 164 8.41 -18.53 5.49
CA PHE A 164 8.05 -19.85 5.05
C PHE A 164 9.14 -20.28 4.07
N THR A 165 9.83 -21.36 4.41
CA THR A 165 10.68 -22.06 3.46
C THR A 165 9.84 -22.44 2.24
N LEU A 166 10.49 -22.66 1.09
CA LEU A 166 9.78 -23.10 -0.12
C LEU A 166 8.95 -24.37 0.17
N ASP A 167 9.46 -25.24 1.04
CA ASP A 167 8.80 -26.47 1.46
C ASP A 167 7.58 -26.22 2.35
N GLU A 168 7.64 -25.26 3.28
CA GLU A 168 6.47 -24.86 4.07
C GLU A 168 5.41 -24.18 3.19
N LEU A 169 5.81 -23.35 2.23
CA LEU A 169 4.91 -22.78 1.24
C LEU A 169 4.24 -23.87 0.41
N MET A 170 5.00 -24.84 -0.09
CA MET A 170 4.48 -25.96 -0.87
C MET A 170 3.56 -26.85 -0.04
N THR A 171 3.88 -27.07 1.24
CA THR A 171 3.05 -27.82 2.18
C THR A 171 1.73 -27.09 2.43
N ASN A 172 1.78 -25.78 2.65
CA ASN A 172 0.58 -24.95 2.83
C ASN A 172 -0.28 -24.95 1.57
N ILE A 173 0.31 -24.78 0.38
CA ILE A 173 -0.40 -24.84 -0.90
C ILE A 173 -1.09 -26.20 -1.07
N THR A 174 -0.37 -27.29 -0.84
CA THR A 174 -0.90 -28.66 -1.00
C THR A 174 -2.02 -28.94 0.00
N THR A 175 -1.87 -28.48 1.24
CA THR A 175 -2.88 -28.62 2.29
C THR A 175 -4.15 -27.85 1.93
N GLN A 176 -4.02 -26.59 1.52
CA GLN A 176 -5.16 -25.76 1.13
C GLN A 176 -5.85 -26.32 -0.12
N ALA A 177 -5.10 -26.78 -1.12
CA ALA A 177 -5.66 -27.45 -2.30
C ALA A 177 -6.42 -28.73 -1.95
N GLY A 178 -5.91 -29.51 -0.99
CA GLY A 178 -6.58 -30.69 -0.46
C GLY A 178 -7.89 -30.36 0.25
N ASN A 179 -7.91 -29.30 1.06
CA ASN A 179 -9.12 -28.83 1.74
C ASN A 179 -10.19 -28.35 0.74
N ILE A 180 -9.78 -27.58 -0.27
CA ILE A 180 -10.68 -27.16 -1.35
C ILE A 180 -11.28 -28.38 -2.06
N SER A 181 -10.44 -29.36 -2.41
CA SER A 181 -10.89 -30.58 -3.09
C SER A 181 -11.90 -31.36 -2.25
N LYS A 182 -11.69 -31.48 -0.94
CA LYS A 182 -12.64 -32.14 -0.02
C LYS A 182 -13.97 -31.39 0.05
N ALA A 183 -13.93 -30.07 0.20
CA ALA A 183 -15.14 -29.24 0.22
C ALA A 183 -15.94 -29.34 -1.09
N VAL A 184 -15.25 -29.36 -2.24
CA VAL A 184 -15.89 -29.57 -3.55
C VAL A 184 -16.55 -30.96 -3.63
N ALA A 185 -15.88 -32.00 -3.16
CA ALA A 185 -16.44 -33.36 -3.16
C ALA A 185 -17.67 -33.50 -2.25
N GLU A 186 -17.68 -32.84 -1.09
CA GLU A 186 -18.87 -32.76 -0.22
C GLU A 186 -20.01 -32.01 -0.90
N LEU A 187 -19.71 -30.87 -1.55
CA LEU A 187 -20.70 -30.11 -2.30
C LEU A 187 -21.32 -30.96 -3.42
N GLN A 188 -20.51 -31.71 -4.18
CA GLN A 188 -20.97 -32.62 -5.21
C GLN A 188 -21.90 -33.72 -4.66
N LYS A 189 -21.58 -34.28 -3.49
CA LYS A 189 -22.45 -35.28 -2.82
C LYS A 189 -23.79 -34.68 -2.41
N LEU A 190 -23.78 -33.47 -1.85
CA LEU A 190 -25.01 -32.76 -1.48
C LEU A 190 -25.87 -32.43 -2.70
N MET A 191 -25.24 -31.98 -3.80
CA MET A 191 -25.92 -31.70 -5.06
C MET A 191 -26.51 -32.95 -5.71
N ALA A 192 -25.83 -34.11 -5.62
CA ALA A 192 -26.38 -35.38 -6.11
C ALA A 192 -27.63 -35.85 -5.36
N GLY A 193 -27.84 -35.36 -4.13
CA GLY A 193 -29.04 -35.62 -3.33
C GLY A 193 -30.23 -34.70 -3.63
N ILE A 194 -30.01 -33.59 -4.35
CA ILE A 194 -31.06 -32.67 -4.77
C ILE A 194 -31.48 -33.11 -6.19
N LYS A 195 -32.53 -33.93 -6.27
CA LYS A 195 -33.24 -34.13 -7.54
C LYS A 195 -33.96 -32.82 -7.88
N GLU A 196 -33.86 -32.39 -9.15
CA GLU A 196 -34.69 -31.32 -9.71
C GLU A 196 -36.19 -31.52 -9.42
#